data_AF-A0A397J7Z4-F1
#
_entry.id   AF-A0A397J7Z4-F1
#
_cell.length_a   1.000
_cell.length_b   1.000
_cell.length_c   1.000
_cell.angle_alpha   90.00
_cell.angle_beta   90.00
_cell.angle_gamma   90.00
#
_symmetry.space_group_name_H-M   'P 1'
#
loop_
_entity.id
_entity.type
_entity.pdbx_description
1 polymer ?
#
loop_
_entity_poly.entity_id
_entity_poly.type
_entity_poly.pdbx_seq_one_letter_code
_entity_poly.pdbx_strand_id
1 'polypeptide(L)'
;MNKCCLCINIRTGVIIISFIWFFSGLYTAISNIVYFTTETESYYSFLSYVKAYNIPVSIIGFSISFCALFGLYVIHWNETARLLKIYSIIAYVIVATLTILEIVNIAIYFSYKDDFESKCYEIIVKNYPYKSQSDATTECQEAYSFSVTFGTISAILYIFASIYFAMIIQSYSEHRRNQYIQEDARSSKGNINQ
;
A
#
# COMPACT_ATOMS: atom_id res chain seq x y z
N MET A 1 18.28 24.84 -24.88
CA MET A 1 18.51 23.40 -24.63
C MET A 1 18.47 23.17 -23.13
N ASN A 2 17.28 22.94 -22.56
CA ASN A 2 17.14 22.66 -21.13
C ASN A 2 17.27 21.16 -20.93
N LYS A 3 18.46 20.71 -20.53
CA LYS A 3 18.71 19.34 -20.09
C LYS A 3 18.09 19.20 -18.69
N CYS A 4 16.91 18.59 -18.58
CA CYS A 4 16.42 18.12 -17.29
C CYS A 4 17.35 16.99 -16.79
N CYS A 5 18.24 17.30 -15.86
CA CYS A 5 19.21 16.36 -15.29
C CYS A 5 18.59 15.24 -14.43
N LEU A 6 17.29 15.29 -14.14
CA LEU A 6 16.59 14.26 -13.36
C LEU A 6 15.25 13.83 -14.01
N CYS A 7 15.18 13.84 -15.34
CA CYS A 7 14.09 13.14 -16.02
C CYS A 7 14.34 11.64 -15.94
N ILE A 8 13.93 11.02 -14.82
CA ILE A 8 13.75 9.57 -14.78
C ILE A 8 12.81 9.21 -15.93
N ASN A 9 13.23 8.26 -16.75
CA ASN A 9 12.39 7.76 -17.84
C ASN A 9 11.09 7.23 -17.21
N ILE A 10 9.95 7.74 -17.68
CA ILE A 10 8.62 7.39 -17.15
C ILE A 10 8.45 5.87 -17.10
N ARG A 11 9.00 5.14 -18.09
CA ARG A 11 9.01 3.67 -18.10
C ARG A 11 9.70 3.06 -16.88
N THR A 12 10.90 3.55 -16.53
CA THR A 12 11.66 3.08 -15.36
C THR A 12 10.94 3.39 -14.07
N GLY A 13 10.32 4.58 -13.98
CA GLY A 13 9.50 4.97 -12.82
C GLY A 13 8.37 3.98 -12.57
N VAL A 14 7.61 3.62 -13.61
CA VAL A 14 6.52 2.64 -13.45
C VAL A 14 7.04 1.27 -13.03
N ILE A 15 8.15 0.79 -13.59
CA ILE A 15 8.73 -0.51 -13.20
C ILE A 15 9.09 -0.52 -11.71
N ILE A 16 9.75 0.52 -11.21
CA ILE A 16 10.13 0.64 -9.80
C ILE A 16 8.88 0.63 -8.90
N ILE A 17 7.85 1.40 -9.27
CA ILE A 17 6.57 1.47 -8.55
C ILE A 17 5.90 0.09 -8.49
N SER A 18 5.83 -0.62 -9.62
CA SER A 18 5.24 -1.96 -9.65
C SER A 18 6.01 -2.94 -8.76
N PHE A 19 7.34 -2.86 -8.68
CA PHE A 19 8.12 -3.67 -7.74
C PHE A 19 7.81 -3.31 -6.29
N ILE A 20 7.71 -2.03 -5.95
CA ILE A 20 7.36 -1.58 -4.59
C ILE A 20 5.99 -2.15 -4.18
N TRP A 21 4.99 -2.04 -5.05
CA TRP A 21 3.66 -2.60 -4.77
C TRP A 21 3.67 -4.14 -4.68
N PHE A 22 4.47 -4.81 -5.51
CA PHE A 22 4.62 -6.26 -5.45
C PHE A 22 5.20 -6.72 -4.10
N PHE A 23 6.32 -6.14 -3.67
CA PHE A 23 6.93 -6.51 -2.39
C PHE A 23 6.07 -6.06 -1.20
N SER A 24 5.43 -4.89 -1.28
CA SER A 24 4.51 -4.42 -0.25
C SER A 24 3.32 -5.36 -0.07
N GLY A 25 2.64 -5.76 -1.16
CA GLY A 25 1.52 -6.69 -1.10
C GLY A 25 1.92 -8.06 -0.58
N LEU A 26 3.09 -8.56 -1.01
CA LEU A 26 3.63 -9.84 -0.56
C LEU A 26 4.01 -9.80 0.92
N TYR A 27 4.67 -8.74 1.37
CA TYR A 27 5.01 -8.54 2.78
C TYR A 27 3.75 -8.52 3.65
N THR A 28 2.73 -7.75 3.26
CA THR A 28 1.45 -7.68 3.99
C THR A 28 0.77 -9.04 4.05
N ALA A 29 0.78 -9.83 2.97
CA ALA A 29 0.18 -11.15 2.97
C ALA A 29 0.95 -12.13 3.87
N ILE A 30 2.27 -12.16 3.78
CA ILE A 30 3.12 -13.07 4.57
C ILE A 30 3.05 -12.71 6.05
N SER A 31 3.17 -11.43 6.42
CA SER A 31 3.14 -11.02 7.82
C SER A 31 1.83 -11.41 8.48
N ASN A 32 0.69 -11.17 7.82
CA ASN A 32 -0.62 -11.56 8.33
C ASN A 32 -0.80 -13.07 8.47
N ILE A 33 -0.26 -13.88 7.54
CA ILE A 33 -0.24 -15.34 7.67
C ILE A 33 0.60 -15.78 8.87
N VAL A 34 1.79 -15.19 9.04
CA VAL A 34 2.67 -15.50 10.18
C VAL A 34 1.96 -15.18 11.50
N TYR A 35 1.32 -14.01 11.61
CA TYR A 35 0.50 -13.64 12.76
C TYR A 35 -0.67 -14.60 13.00
N PHE A 36 -1.24 -15.18 11.96
CA PHE A 36 -2.29 -16.19 12.09
C PHE A 36 -1.74 -17.52 12.64
N THR A 37 -0.55 -17.94 12.20
CA THR A 37 0.07 -19.23 12.59
C THR A 37 0.79 -19.21 13.93
N THR A 38 1.23 -18.04 14.40
CA THR A 38 1.92 -17.89 15.69
C THR A 38 0.89 -17.76 16.81
N GLU A 39 0.20 -18.87 17.11
CA GLU A 39 -0.63 -18.98 18.31
C GLU A 39 0.25 -19.06 19.55
N THR A 40 0.57 -17.91 20.16
CA THR A 40 0.90 -17.87 21.59
C THR A 40 -0.40 -17.81 22.39
N GLU A 41 -0.70 -18.87 23.13
CA GLU A 41 -1.93 -19.14 23.92
C GLU A 41 -2.40 -18.08 24.94
N SER A 42 -1.88 -16.85 24.95
CA SER A 42 -2.05 -15.91 26.08
C SER A 42 -3.02 -14.73 25.85
N TYR A 43 -3.70 -14.58 24.70
CA TYR A 43 -4.34 -13.30 24.33
C TYR A 43 -5.73 -13.44 23.65
N TYR A 44 -6.70 -14.02 24.37
CA TYR A 44 -7.92 -14.57 23.76
C TYR A 44 -9.10 -13.61 23.43
N SER A 45 -8.98 -12.29 23.61
CA SER A 45 -10.05 -11.34 23.17
C SER A 45 -9.65 -10.50 21.94
N PHE A 46 -8.38 -10.13 21.83
CA PHE A 46 -7.84 -9.31 20.73
C PHE A 46 -7.79 -10.07 19.40
N LEU A 47 -7.55 -11.39 19.44
CA LEU A 47 -7.32 -12.16 18.23
C LEU A 47 -8.58 -12.53 17.43
N SER A 48 -9.81 -12.54 17.97
CA SER A 48 -10.93 -13.04 17.14
C SER A 48 -11.31 -12.05 16.03
N TYR A 49 -11.35 -10.75 16.34
CA TYR A 49 -11.58 -9.67 15.37
C TYR A 49 -10.37 -9.44 14.47
N VAL A 50 -9.16 -9.50 15.03
CA VAL A 50 -7.91 -9.36 14.25
C VAL A 50 -7.72 -10.57 13.32
N LYS A 51 -8.03 -11.81 13.73
CA LYS A 51 -8.00 -12.99 12.86
C LYS A 51 -9.02 -12.87 11.70
N ALA A 52 -10.23 -12.38 11.98
CA ALA A 52 -11.25 -12.17 10.95
C ALA A 52 -10.87 -11.07 9.95
N TYR A 53 -10.13 -10.04 10.40
CA TYR A 53 -9.61 -8.96 9.56
C TYR A 53 -8.35 -9.36 8.76
N ASN A 54 -7.47 -10.17 9.34
CA ASN A 54 -6.19 -10.54 8.71
C ASN A 54 -6.36 -11.43 7.46
N ILE A 55 -7.39 -12.28 7.43
CA ILE A 55 -7.69 -13.13 6.26
C ILE A 55 -8.01 -12.30 5.01
N PRO A 56 -9.03 -11.40 5.01
CA PRO A 56 -9.34 -10.58 3.85
C PRO A 56 -8.18 -9.64 3.48
N VAL A 57 -7.46 -9.09 4.46
CA VAL A 57 -6.26 -8.26 4.19
C VAL A 57 -5.17 -9.06 3.48
N SER A 58 -4.95 -10.32 3.86
CA SER A 58 -3.99 -11.20 3.18
C SER A 58 -4.37 -11.47 1.73
N ILE A 59 -5.66 -11.76 1.47
CA ILE A 59 -6.18 -12.00 0.11
C ILE A 59 -6.01 -10.74 -0.76
N ILE A 60 -6.30 -9.56 -0.19
CA ILE A 60 -6.11 -8.28 -0.86
C ILE A 60 -4.63 -8.05 -1.15
N GLY A 61 -3.74 -8.32 -0.18
CA GLY A 61 -2.29 -8.22 -0.35
C GLY A 61 -1.78 -9.05 -1.53
N PHE A 62 -2.18 -10.32 -1.62
CA PHE A 62 -1.84 -11.16 -2.77
C PHE A 62 -2.41 -10.61 -4.08
N SER A 63 -3.66 -10.13 -4.07
CA SER A 63 -4.30 -9.56 -5.25
C SER A 63 -3.55 -8.33 -5.76
N ILE A 64 -3.10 -7.43 -4.87
CA ILE A 64 -2.25 -6.29 -5.22
C ILE A 64 -0.94 -6.76 -5.84
N SER A 65 -0.30 -7.78 -5.28
CA SER A 65 0.93 -8.37 -5.84
C SER A 65 0.71 -8.93 -7.25
N PHE A 66 -0.40 -9.65 -7.48
CA PHE A 66 -0.73 -10.17 -8.81
C PHE A 66 -1.00 -9.03 -9.81
N CYS A 67 -1.72 -7.99 -9.41
CA CYS A 67 -1.95 -6.81 -10.25
C CYS A 67 -0.64 -6.06 -10.56
N ALA A 68 0.29 -5.99 -9.61
CA ALA A 68 1.61 -5.39 -9.80
C ALA A 68 2.47 -6.20 -10.79
N LEU A 69 2.46 -7.54 -10.69
CA LEU A 69 3.10 -8.42 -11.66
C LEU A 69 2.50 -8.28 -13.06
N PHE A 70 1.18 -8.18 -13.15
CA PHE A 70 0.49 -7.90 -14.42
C PHE A 70 0.99 -6.56 -15.03
N GLY A 71 1.14 -5.52 -14.20
CA GLY A 71 1.74 -4.26 -14.62
C GLY A 71 3.12 -4.40 -15.21
N LEU A 72 4.02 -5.10 -14.50
CA LEU A 72 5.38 -5.40 -14.98
C LEU A 72 5.33 -6.16 -16.31
N TYR A 73 4.45 -7.15 -16.44
CA TYR A 73 4.29 -7.92 -17.66
C TYR A 73 3.87 -7.04 -18.85
N VAL A 74 2.87 -6.17 -18.65
CA VAL A 74 2.37 -5.25 -19.68
C VAL A 74 3.44 -4.26 -20.13
N ILE A 75 4.26 -3.75 -19.21
CA ILE A 75 5.32 -2.78 -19.52
C ILE A 75 6.52 -3.42 -20.20
N HIS A 76 6.82 -4.69 -19.89
CA HIS A 76 8.00 -5.36 -20.42
C HIS A 76 7.75 -6.06 -21.75
N TRP A 77 6.65 -6.82 -21.88
CA TRP A 77 6.40 -7.69 -23.03
C TRP A 77 5.33 -7.19 -24.00
N ASN A 78 4.29 -6.52 -23.51
CA ASN A 78 3.08 -6.34 -24.30
C ASN A 78 2.58 -4.88 -24.25
N GLU A 79 3.47 -3.96 -24.66
CA GLU A 79 3.32 -2.49 -24.57
C GLU A 79 2.15 -1.87 -25.37
N THR A 80 1.14 -2.66 -25.72
CA THR A 80 -0.07 -2.20 -26.41
C THR A 80 -0.84 -1.17 -25.59
N ALA A 81 -1.31 -0.10 -26.25
CA ALA A 81 -2.07 0.98 -25.61
C ALA A 81 -3.30 0.49 -24.81
N ARG A 82 -3.94 -0.60 -25.28
CA ARG A 82 -5.11 -1.19 -24.62
C ARG A 82 -4.76 -1.82 -23.28
N LEU A 83 -3.68 -2.61 -23.20
CA LEU A 83 -3.25 -3.24 -21.95
C LEU A 83 -2.72 -2.23 -20.94
N LEU A 84 -1.98 -1.20 -21.40
CA LEU A 84 -1.54 -0.12 -20.52
C LEU A 84 -2.73 0.66 -19.93
N LYS A 85 -3.78 0.91 -20.70
CA LYS A 85 -4.99 1.57 -20.21
C LYS A 85 -5.68 0.73 -19.12
N ILE A 86 -5.77 -0.59 -19.32
CA ILE A 86 -6.30 -1.51 -18.30
C ILE A 86 -5.44 -1.45 -17.04
N TYR A 87 -4.11 -1.47 -17.18
CA TYR A 87 -3.22 -1.37 -16.03
C TYR A 87 -3.37 -0.03 -15.28
N SER A 88 -3.55 1.09 -15.98
CA SER A 88 -3.82 2.38 -15.35
C SER A 88 -5.11 2.37 -14.53
N ILE A 89 -6.18 1.73 -15.01
CA ILE A 89 -7.42 1.58 -14.24
C ILE A 89 -7.17 0.70 -13.01
N ILE A 90 -6.46 -0.43 -13.17
CA ILE A 90 -6.09 -1.31 -12.06
C ILE A 90 -5.28 -0.56 -11.00
N ALA A 91 -4.35 0.31 -11.41
CA ALA A 91 -3.56 1.12 -10.48
C ALA A 91 -4.44 2.01 -9.60
N TYR A 92 -5.47 2.67 -10.16
CA TYR A 92 -6.42 3.44 -9.36
C TYR A 92 -7.25 2.56 -8.42
N VAL A 93 -7.64 1.36 -8.86
CA VAL A 93 -8.32 0.38 -8.00
C VAL A 93 -7.44 -0.01 -6.82
N ILE A 94 -6.15 -0.30 -7.05
CA ILE A 94 -5.17 -0.58 -5.98
C ILE A 94 -5.12 0.57 -4.98
N VAL A 95 -4.97 1.81 -5.46
CA VAL A 95 -4.91 2.99 -4.59
C VAL A 95 -6.19 3.15 -3.76
N ALA A 96 -7.36 2.98 -4.37
CA ALA A 96 -8.63 3.06 -3.66
C ALA A 96 -8.74 1.98 -2.58
N THR A 97 -8.37 0.73 -2.90
CA THR A 97 -8.36 -0.38 -1.93
C THR A 97 -7.39 -0.13 -0.78
N LEU A 98 -6.15 0.31 -1.06
CA LEU A 98 -5.17 0.64 -0.04
C LEU A 98 -5.67 1.78 0.87
N THR A 99 -6.28 2.81 0.30
CA THR A 99 -6.85 3.92 1.07
C THR A 99 -7.94 3.44 2.02
N ILE A 100 -8.85 2.58 1.55
CA ILE A 100 -9.91 2.01 2.40
C ILE A 100 -9.30 1.17 3.52
N LEU A 101 -8.28 0.35 3.23
CA LEU A 101 -7.61 -0.46 4.24
C LEU A 101 -6.96 0.39 5.34
N GLU A 102 -6.26 1.46 4.97
CA GLU A 102 -5.66 2.38 5.94
C GLU A 102 -6.71 3.08 6.81
N ILE A 103 -7.83 3.50 6.23
CA ILE A 103 -8.95 4.09 7.00
C ILE A 103 -9.51 3.08 7.99
N VAL A 104 -9.71 1.83 7.56
CA VAL A 104 -10.19 0.76 8.45
C VAL A 104 -9.18 0.45 9.55
N ASN A 105 -7.88 0.39 9.24
CA ASN A 105 -6.82 0.21 10.24
C ASN A 105 -6.85 1.31 11.30
N ILE A 106 -6.95 2.58 10.89
CA ILE A 106 -7.06 3.71 11.81
C ILE A 106 -8.31 3.56 12.69
N ALA A 107 -9.47 3.20 12.12
CA ALA A 107 -10.69 3.00 12.88
C ALA A 107 -10.56 1.86 13.92
N ILE A 108 -9.87 0.78 13.56
CA ILE A 108 -9.53 -0.31 14.49
C ILE A 108 -8.64 0.25 15.61
N TYR A 109 -7.54 0.95 15.32
CA TYR A 109 -6.66 1.53 16.35
C TYR A 109 -7.40 2.40 17.37
N PHE A 110 -8.37 3.21 16.92
CA PHE A 110 -9.19 4.02 17.83
C PHE A 110 -10.15 3.18 18.67
N SER A 111 -10.74 2.14 18.09
CA SER A 111 -11.67 1.25 18.80
C SER A 111 -10.99 0.40 19.89
N TYR A 112 -9.68 0.18 19.77
CA TYR A 112 -8.89 -0.65 20.70
C TYR A 112 -8.15 0.13 21.79
N LYS A 113 -8.42 1.43 21.93
CA LYS A 113 -7.76 2.29 22.93
C LYS A 113 -7.78 1.69 24.33
N ASP A 114 -8.98 1.34 24.81
CA ASP A 114 -9.16 0.91 26.20
C ASP A 114 -8.50 -0.45 26.48
N ASP A 115 -8.55 -1.37 25.52
CA ASP A 115 -7.90 -2.69 25.63
C ASP A 115 -6.37 -2.54 25.62
N PHE A 116 -5.83 -1.65 24.77
CA PHE A 116 -4.41 -1.35 24.74
C PHE A 116 -3.92 -0.74 26.06
N GLU A 117 -4.63 0.28 26.58
CA GLU A 117 -4.26 0.93 27.84
C GLU A 117 -4.31 -0.07 29.01
N SER A 118 -5.33 -0.92 29.08
CA SER A 118 -5.48 -1.97 30.09
C SER A 118 -4.32 -2.97 30.08
N LYS A 119 -3.95 -3.47 28.90
CA LYS A 119 -2.86 -4.43 28.73
C LYS A 119 -1.49 -3.82 28.98
N CYS A 120 -1.28 -2.60 28.51
CA CYS A 120 -0.07 -1.85 28.80
C CYS A 120 0.11 -1.68 30.31
N TYR A 121 -0.96 -1.30 31.00
CA TYR A 121 -0.95 -1.16 32.46
C TYR A 121 -0.59 -2.47 33.17
N GLU A 122 -1.22 -3.59 32.78
CA GLU A 122 -0.92 -4.91 33.35
C GLU A 122 0.56 -5.29 33.19
N ILE A 123 1.15 -5.03 32.01
CA ILE A 123 2.56 -5.30 31.73
C ILE A 123 3.48 -4.42 32.59
N ILE A 124 3.17 -3.14 32.73
CA ILE A 124 3.99 -2.21 33.52
C ILE A 124 3.95 -2.59 35.00
N VAL A 125 2.76 -2.80 35.57
CA VAL A 125 2.62 -3.16 37.00
C VAL A 125 3.30 -4.50 37.29
N LYS A 126 3.22 -5.46 36.37
CA LYS A 126 3.89 -6.76 36.50
C LYS A 126 5.41 -6.65 36.50
N ASN A 127 5.98 -5.80 35.64
CA ASN A 127 7.43 -5.66 35.51
C ASN A 127 8.04 -4.65 36.50
N TYR A 128 7.24 -3.67 36.96
CA TYR A 128 7.65 -2.56 37.81
C TYR A 128 6.63 -2.32 38.94
N PRO A 129 6.54 -3.23 39.93
CA PRO A 129 5.50 -3.18 40.97
C PRO A 129 5.62 -1.99 41.94
N TYR A 130 6.75 -1.28 41.92
CA TYR A 130 6.99 -0.08 42.72
C TYR A 130 6.49 1.21 42.06
N LYS A 131 6.05 1.14 40.79
CA LYS A 131 5.58 2.30 40.05
C LYS A 131 4.19 2.71 40.52
N SER A 132 3.97 4.02 40.69
CA SER A 132 2.64 4.49 41.07
C SER A 132 1.63 4.23 39.95
N GLN A 133 0.37 4.02 40.33
CA GLN A 133 -0.71 3.79 39.37
C GLN A 133 -0.84 4.95 38.37
N SER A 134 -0.70 6.20 38.84
CA SER A 134 -0.75 7.38 37.96
C SER A 134 0.37 7.38 36.93
N ASP A 135 1.60 7.06 37.34
CA ASP A 135 2.75 7.08 36.43
C ASP A 135 2.63 5.99 35.36
N ALA A 136 2.14 4.79 35.74
CA ALA A 136 1.90 3.71 34.79
C ALA A 136 0.80 4.06 33.77
N THR A 137 -0.28 4.71 34.19
CA THR A 137 -1.35 5.15 33.29
C THR A 137 -0.86 6.23 32.32
N THR A 138 -0.13 7.24 32.78
CA THR A 138 0.38 8.31 31.93
C THR A 138 1.33 7.77 30.84
N GLU A 139 2.25 6.88 31.20
CA GLU A 139 3.15 6.29 30.21
C GLU A 139 2.42 5.46 29.15
N CYS A 140 1.39 4.69 29.54
CA CYS A 140 0.58 3.94 28.59
C CYS A 140 -0.21 4.86 27.65
N GLN A 141 -0.74 5.97 28.16
CA GLN A 141 -1.43 6.97 27.34
C GLN A 141 -0.48 7.67 26.37
N GLU A 142 0.72 8.04 26.81
CA GLU A 142 1.74 8.62 25.94
C GLU A 142 2.19 7.63 24.86
N ALA A 143 2.44 6.37 25.23
CA ALA A 143 2.81 5.32 24.29
C ALA A 143 1.70 5.06 23.25
N TYR A 144 0.43 5.00 23.68
CA TYR A 144 -0.71 4.88 22.79
C TYR A 144 -0.79 6.07 21.83
N SER A 145 -0.72 7.30 22.37
CA SER A 145 -0.79 8.53 21.58
C SER A 145 0.33 8.61 20.55
N PHE A 146 1.56 8.25 20.93
CA PHE A 146 2.69 8.19 20.02
C PHE A 146 2.47 7.16 18.91
N SER A 147 2.04 5.94 19.26
CA SER A 147 1.78 4.85 18.31
C SER A 147 0.70 5.23 17.29
N VAL A 148 -0.44 5.76 17.75
CA VAL A 148 -1.54 6.18 16.87
C VAL A 148 -1.14 7.36 15.99
N THR A 149 -0.43 8.34 16.55
CA THR A 149 0.02 9.51 15.79
C THR A 149 0.99 9.10 14.69
N PHE A 150 1.99 8.29 15.02
CA PHE A 150 2.95 7.77 14.06
C PHE A 150 2.27 6.91 12.97
N GLY A 151 1.38 5.99 13.37
CA GLY A 151 0.59 5.18 12.45
C GLY A 151 -0.23 6.03 11.48
N THR A 152 -0.96 7.02 11.99
CA THR A 152 -1.80 7.92 11.19
C THR A 152 -0.99 8.74 10.18
N ILE A 153 0.13 9.33 10.61
CA ILE A 153 1.00 10.11 9.71
C ILE A 153 1.57 9.21 8.61
N SER A 154 2.02 8.00 8.97
CA SER A 154 2.57 7.05 8.01
C SER A 154 1.55 6.62 6.96
N ALA A 155 0.30 6.36 7.37
CA ALA A 155 -0.81 6.03 6.49
C ALA A 155 -1.12 7.17 5.50
N ILE A 156 -1.16 8.42 5.98
CA ILE A 156 -1.40 9.60 5.13
C ILE A 156 -0.30 9.72 4.06
N LEU A 157 0.97 9.63 4.47
CA LEU A 157 2.09 9.68 3.53
C LEU A 157 2.04 8.55 2.50
N TYR A 158 1.67 7.35 2.93
CA TYR A 158 1.51 6.20 2.05
C TYR A 158 0.39 6.38 1.02
N ILE A 159 -0.76 6.96 1.42
CA ILE A 159 -1.85 7.29 0.52
C ILE A 159 -1.41 8.31 -0.53
N PHE A 160 -0.76 9.40 -0.10
CA PHE A 160 -0.25 10.41 -1.03
C PHE A 160 0.76 9.83 -2.03
N ALA A 161 1.70 9.00 -1.56
CA ALA A 161 2.65 8.32 -2.42
C ALA A 161 1.94 7.39 -3.42
N SER A 162 0.94 6.63 -2.96
CA SER A 162 0.17 5.72 -3.80
C SER A 162 -0.64 6.43 -4.88
N ILE A 163 -1.27 7.56 -4.53
CA ILE A 163 -1.98 8.43 -5.50
C ILE A 163 -1.00 8.98 -6.55
N TYR A 164 0.16 9.48 -6.11
CA TYR A 164 1.20 9.95 -7.01
C TYR A 164 1.68 8.86 -7.98
N PHE A 165 1.83 7.63 -7.49
CA PHE A 165 2.19 6.48 -8.31
C PHE A 165 1.14 6.13 -9.36
N ALA A 166 -0.15 6.15 -9.01
CA ALA A 166 -1.22 5.96 -9.99
C ALA A 166 -1.24 7.05 -11.07
N MET A 167 -0.97 8.31 -10.70
CA MET A 167 -0.83 9.41 -11.67
C MET A 167 0.33 9.17 -12.65
N ILE A 168 1.49 8.68 -12.17
CA ILE A 168 2.62 8.33 -13.05
C ILE A 168 2.21 7.24 -14.04
N ILE A 169 1.52 6.19 -13.57
CA ILE A 169 1.07 5.08 -14.42
C ILE A 169 0.08 5.58 -15.49
N GLN A 170 -0.86 6.45 -15.12
CA GLN A 170 -1.79 7.06 -16.07
C GLN A 170 -1.06 7.91 -17.11
N SER A 171 -0.15 8.78 -16.66
CA SER A 171 0.65 9.63 -17.56
C SER A 171 1.45 8.79 -18.56
N TYR A 172 2.02 7.66 -18.10
CA TYR A 172 2.70 6.72 -18.98
C TYR A 172 1.76 6.10 -20.03
N SER A 173 0.58 5.65 -19.60
CA SER A 173 -0.43 5.07 -20.49
C SER A 173 -0.88 6.06 -21.57
N GLU A 174 -1.14 7.32 -21.19
CA GLU A 174 -1.54 8.37 -22.13
C GLU A 174 -0.41 8.73 -23.10
N HIS A 175 0.82 8.84 -22.61
CA HIS A 175 1.99 9.11 -23.44
C HIS A 175 2.16 8.04 -24.52
N ARG A 176 2.09 6.76 -24.14
CA ARG A 176 2.19 5.64 -25.08
C ARG A 176 1.04 5.62 -26.09
N ARG A 177 -0.19 5.88 -25.65
CA ARG A 177 -1.35 6.00 -26.57
C ARG A 177 -1.10 7.05 -27.66
N ASN A 178 -0.56 8.21 -27.29
CA ASN A 178 -0.29 9.27 -28.25
C ASN A 178 0.84 8.90 -29.22
N GLN A 179 1.85 8.13 -28.79
CA GLN A 179 2.88 7.60 -29.69
C GLN A 179 2.28 6.68 -30.75
N TYR A 180 1.42 5.74 -30.36
CA TYR A 180 0.73 4.85 -31.31
C TYR A 180 -0.09 5.61 -32.36
N ILE A 181 -0.87 6.62 -31.94
CA ILE A 181 -1.66 7.44 -32.88
C ILE A 181 -0.76 8.17 -33.88
N GLN A 182 0.41 8.66 -33.45
CA GLN A 182 1.36 9.33 -34.34
C GLN A 182 2.02 8.37 -35.33
N GLU A 183 2.33 7.14 -34.90
CA GLU A 183 2.90 6.09 -35.76
C GLU A 183 1.91 5.67 -36.85
N ASP A 184 0.63 5.47 -36.49
CA ASP A 184 -0.44 5.14 -37.44
C ASP A 184 -0.64 6.27 -38.47
N ALA A 185 -0.64 7.53 -38.02
CA ALA A 185 -0.79 8.69 -38.90
C ALA A 185 0.39 8.85 -39.87
N ARG A 186 1.62 8.48 -39.47
CA ARG A 186 2.79 8.48 -40.37
C ARG A 186 2.72 7.35 -41.38
N SER A 187 2.32 6.15 -40.96
CA SER A 187 2.16 4.98 -41.84
C SER A 187 1.13 5.25 -42.93
N SER A 188 -0.01 5.87 -42.57
CA SER A 188 -1.05 6.25 -43.54
C SER A 188 -0.59 7.31 -44.55
N LYS A 189 0.24 8.29 -44.16
CA LYS A 189 0.80 9.29 -45.09
C LYS A 189 1.88 8.70 -46.01
N GLY A 190 2.64 7.71 -45.57
CA GLY A 190 3.66 7.04 -46.39
C GLY A 190 3.07 6.31 -47.60
N ASN A 191 1.89 5.70 -47.46
CA ASN A 191 1.20 4.99 -48.53
C ASN A 191 0.53 5.87 -49.58
N ILE A 192 0.40 7.19 -49.36
CA ILE A 192 -0.23 8.11 -50.33
C ILE A 192 0.81 8.66 -51.34
N ASN A 193 2.10 8.51 -51.05
CA ASN A 193 3.20 9.04 -51.86
C ASN A 193 3.95 7.97 -52.67
N GLN A 194 3.40 6.75 -52.78
CA GLN A 194 3.86 5.69 -53.69
C GLN A 194 2.81 5.46 -54.77
#